data_AF-A0A7L1BD88-F1
#
_entry.id   AF-A0A7L1BD88-F1
#
_cell.length_a   1.000
_cell.length_b   1.000
_cell.length_c   1.000
_cell.angle_alpha   90.00
_cell.angle_beta   90.00
_cell.angle_gamma   90.00
#
_symmetry.space_group_name_H-M   'P 1'
#
loop_
_entity.id
_entity.type
_entity.pdbx_description
1 polymer ?
#
loop_
_entity_poly.entity_id
_entity_poly.type
_entity_poly.pdbx_seq_one_letter_code
_entity_poly.pdbx_strand_id
1 'polypeptide(L)'
;RCSAVVRVLVLQAAWALAGGQVRYSVPEEAKGGTVVGRLAQDLGLEAGEAEARRLRLVAQGRRASVEVSGASGALVVSSRLDREELCGKSAPCALRLEVLVERPLRVFHVELEVTDINDNAPIFPAARKNLSLSENSPPGSRFPLEGASDADIGANAQLSYTLSPSEHFSLDLQRSEEYRESLFLVLTKSLDRETIPVHRLVLTASDGGRPSLTGTMELVISVLDANDNAPQFNQSVYKVQLPESALEGTLVARVNATDPDVGSNGEVTFSASNTFPEKGLNLFILNPKTGEIRLAGSLDFEDVRSYEVQIEATDKGTPPLSGHCKVVLEVLDVNDNAPEVWVTSLSVPVPEDASVGTVVALLSVSDRDSGANGRVRCWVWPASPFGLEATFAGSYSLVLREALDRERVSEYEVEVRAEDGGAPSLRGRRGVRVPVSDVNDNAPAFAQAVYTVLARENNAAGAELARLWARDPDEAGNGRVSYSVWEGGVGGGWRPASSYVSFEVRAVDAGEPPLCGNATVQ
;
A
#
# COMPACT_ATOMS: atom_id res chain seq x y z
N ARG A 1 -59.84 58.66 -24.10
CA ARG A 1 -58.80 59.41 -24.87
C ARG A 1 -57.55 58.52 -24.85
N CYS A 2 -57.03 57.89 -25.90
CA CYS A 2 -57.26 57.89 -27.34
C CYS A 2 -57.17 56.45 -27.87
N SER A 3 -57.92 56.17 -28.94
CA SER A 3 -57.97 54.94 -29.71
C SER A 3 -56.73 54.82 -30.62
N ALA A 4 -56.11 53.64 -30.69
CA ALA A 4 -55.11 53.30 -31.71
C ALA A 4 -55.55 52.02 -32.45
N VAL A 5 -56.30 52.21 -33.53
CA VAL A 5 -56.63 51.18 -34.51
C VAL A 5 -55.45 51.05 -35.45
N VAL A 6 -54.75 49.91 -35.41
CA VAL A 6 -53.70 49.57 -36.37
C VAL A 6 -54.37 49.19 -37.68
N ARG A 7 -54.31 50.09 -38.66
CA ARG A 7 -54.70 49.83 -40.05
C ARG A 7 -53.58 49.04 -40.73
N VAL A 8 -53.86 47.80 -41.10
CA VAL A 8 -53.03 47.04 -42.05
C VAL A 8 -53.26 47.61 -43.44
N LEU A 9 -52.23 48.26 -43.98
CA LEU A 9 -52.18 48.79 -45.34
C LEU A 9 -51.84 47.63 -46.29
N VAL A 10 -52.84 47.15 -47.04
CA VAL A 10 -52.61 46.31 -48.22
C VAL A 10 -52.22 47.23 -49.36
N LEU A 11 -50.92 47.26 -49.70
CA LEU A 11 -50.42 47.96 -50.88
C LEU A 11 -50.84 47.20 -52.14
N GLN A 12 -51.88 47.67 -52.81
CA GLN A 12 -52.17 47.29 -54.19
C GLN A 12 -51.28 48.11 -55.13
N ALA A 13 -50.20 47.51 -55.62
CA ALA A 13 -49.46 48.03 -56.76
C ALA A 13 -50.04 47.41 -58.04
N ALA A 14 -50.94 48.14 -58.71
CA ALA A 14 -51.39 47.81 -60.06
C ALA A 14 -50.33 48.31 -61.06
N TRP A 15 -49.68 47.40 -61.77
CA TRP A 15 -48.86 47.73 -62.95
C TRP A 15 -49.53 47.21 -64.22
N ALA A 16 -49.33 48.00 -65.28
CA ALA A 16 -50.05 47.99 -66.54
C ALA A 16 -49.96 46.66 -67.33
N LEU A 17 -51.07 46.35 -68.01
CA LEU A 17 -51.22 45.29 -69.01
C LEU A 17 -50.34 45.57 -70.24
N ALA A 18 -49.22 44.85 -70.35
CA ALA A 18 -48.57 44.52 -71.62
C ALA A 18 -47.72 43.26 -71.41
N GLY A 19 -48.26 42.07 -71.73
CA GLY A 19 -47.52 40.80 -71.64
C GLY A 19 -48.02 39.77 -70.61
N GLY A 20 -49.32 39.49 -70.58
CA GLY A 20 -49.83 38.10 -70.61
C GLY A 20 -49.63 37.11 -69.45
N GLN A 21 -49.29 37.52 -68.22
CA GLN A 21 -49.29 36.58 -67.07
C GLN A 21 -49.80 37.25 -65.79
N VAL A 22 -50.90 36.72 -65.22
CA VAL A 22 -51.48 37.22 -63.96
C VAL A 22 -50.73 36.56 -62.81
N ARG A 23 -50.24 37.37 -61.86
CA ARG A 23 -49.53 36.90 -60.67
C ARG A 23 -50.31 37.24 -59.41
N TYR A 24 -50.49 36.25 -58.55
CA TYR A 24 -51.04 36.45 -57.22
C TYR A 24 -50.09 35.87 -56.18
N SER A 25 -50.20 36.37 -54.95
CA SER A 25 -49.57 35.76 -53.79
C SER A 25 -50.63 35.44 -52.74
N VAL A 26 -50.47 34.31 -52.07
CA VAL A 26 -51.30 33.91 -50.95
C VAL A 26 -50.40 33.32 -49.85
N PRO A 27 -50.58 33.72 -48.59
CA PRO A 27 -49.95 32.99 -47.50
C PRO A 27 -50.46 31.56 -47.45
N GLU A 28 -49.58 30.62 -47.13
CA GLU A 28 -50.01 29.29 -46.75
C GLU A 28 -50.90 29.31 -45.50
N GLU A 29 -51.48 28.17 -45.13
CA GLU A 29 -52.43 28.06 -44.03
C GLU A 29 -53.71 28.91 -44.18
N ALA A 30 -53.91 29.51 -45.36
CA ALA A 30 -55.12 30.24 -45.69
C ALA A 30 -56.34 29.31 -45.57
N LYS A 31 -57.37 29.78 -44.84
CA LYS A 31 -58.61 29.01 -44.64
C LYS A 31 -59.36 28.83 -45.95
N GLY A 32 -60.06 27.70 -46.09
CA GLY A 32 -60.98 27.47 -47.20
C GLY A 32 -61.98 28.62 -47.35
N GLY A 33 -62.13 29.12 -48.58
CA GLY A 33 -62.93 30.29 -48.91
C GLY A 33 -62.16 31.62 -48.90
N THR A 34 -60.86 31.64 -48.58
CA THR A 34 -60.04 32.85 -48.67
C THR A 34 -59.91 33.29 -50.13
N VAL A 35 -60.26 34.55 -50.42
CA VAL A 35 -60.16 35.13 -51.76
C VAL A 35 -58.72 35.55 -52.03
N VAL A 36 -58.07 34.90 -52.98
CA VAL A 36 -56.69 35.16 -53.41
C VAL A 36 -56.63 36.41 -54.30
N GLY A 37 -57.57 36.52 -55.25
CA GLY A 37 -57.58 37.60 -56.23
C GLY A 37 -58.84 37.63 -57.07
N ARG A 38 -59.14 38.79 -57.65
CA ARG A 38 -60.34 38.99 -58.49
C ARG A 38 -60.01 38.64 -59.93
N LEU A 39 -59.78 37.35 -60.17
CA LEU A 39 -59.31 36.81 -61.45
C LEU A 39 -60.12 37.28 -62.66
N ALA A 40 -61.45 37.26 -62.60
CA ALA A 40 -62.29 37.75 -63.69
C ALA A 40 -62.05 39.24 -64.02
N GLN A 41 -61.91 40.09 -63.00
CA GLN A 41 -61.64 41.52 -63.17
C GLN A 41 -60.25 41.76 -63.78
N ASP A 42 -59.24 41.04 -63.28
CA ASP A 42 -57.85 41.19 -63.72
C ASP A 42 -57.62 40.62 -65.14
N LEU A 43 -58.47 39.69 -65.59
CA LEU A 43 -58.53 39.20 -66.96
C LEU A 43 -59.39 40.08 -67.90
N GLY A 44 -59.99 41.17 -67.38
CA GLY A 44 -60.80 42.11 -68.15
C GLY A 44 -62.20 41.61 -68.51
N LEU A 45 -62.78 40.72 -67.70
CA LEU A 45 -64.17 40.25 -67.84
C LEU A 45 -65.12 41.19 -67.07
N GLU A 46 -66.21 41.61 -67.71
CA GLU A 46 -67.23 42.45 -67.06
C GLU A 46 -68.06 41.67 -66.01
N ALA A 47 -68.80 42.38 -65.15
CA ALA A 47 -69.59 41.77 -64.08
C ALA A 47 -70.62 40.77 -64.67
N GLY A 48 -70.54 39.51 -64.24
CA GLY A 48 -71.39 38.41 -64.73
C GLY A 48 -70.85 37.65 -65.94
N GLU A 49 -69.80 38.15 -66.61
CA GLU A 49 -69.18 37.42 -67.74
C GLU A 49 -68.47 36.14 -67.31
N ALA A 50 -67.93 36.08 -66.09
CA ALA A 50 -67.21 34.90 -65.60
C ALA A 50 -68.08 33.63 -65.61
N GLU A 51 -69.33 33.75 -65.14
CA GLU A 51 -70.29 32.66 -65.14
C GLU A 51 -70.84 32.40 -66.55
N ALA A 52 -71.21 33.46 -67.27
CA ALA A 52 -71.76 33.38 -68.64
C ALA A 52 -70.79 32.73 -69.64
N ARG A 53 -69.47 32.96 -69.45
CA ARG A 53 -68.39 32.45 -70.31
C ARG A 53 -67.67 31.23 -69.71
N ARG A 54 -68.16 30.69 -68.59
CA ARG A 54 -67.65 29.49 -67.89
C ARG A 54 -66.15 29.57 -67.57
N LEU A 55 -65.73 30.63 -66.89
CA LEU A 55 -64.38 30.75 -66.35
C LEU A 55 -64.11 29.61 -65.35
N ARG A 56 -63.12 28.77 -65.63
CA ARG A 56 -62.75 27.64 -64.76
C ARG A 56 -61.27 27.30 -64.82
N LEU A 57 -60.76 26.67 -63.78
CA LEU A 57 -59.42 26.07 -63.76
C LEU A 57 -59.40 24.75 -64.55
N VAL A 58 -58.33 24.51 -65.29
CA VAL A 58 -58.07 23.23 -65.95
C VAL A 58 -57.47 22.28 -64.92
N ALA A 59 -58.24 21.27 -64.50
CA ALA A 59 -57.80 20.31 -63.49
C ALA A 59 -56.79 19.31 -64.10
N GLN A 60 -55.50 19.51 -63.84
CA GLN A 60 -54.45 18.53 -64.17
C GLN A 60 -54.11 17.69 -62.93
N GLY A 61 -54.83 16.58 -62.72
CA GLY A 61 -54.37 15.41 -61.94
C GLY A 61 -54.06 15.53 -60.43
N ARG A 62 -53.82 16.73 -59.88
CA ARG A 62 -53.71 17.01 -58.45
C ARG A 62 -54.94 17.82 -58.04
N ARG A 63 -55.56 17.50 -56.90
CA ARG A 63 -56.64 18.33 -56.33
C ARG A 63 -56.08 19.74 -56.19
N ALA A 64 -56.53 20.66 -57.03
CA ALA A 64 -56.08 22.03 -56.94
C ALA A 64 -56.62 22.58 -55.61
N SER A 65 -55.73 22.92 -54.67
CA SER A 65 -56.06 23.56 -53.39
C SER A 65 -56.66 24.96 -53.55
N VAL A 66 -56.94 25.35 -54.80
CA VAL A 66 -57.49 26.63 -55.23
C VAL A 66 -58.52 26.35 -56.33
N GLU A 67 -59.64 27.05 -56.28
CA GLU A 67 -60.72 26.98 -57.26
C GLU A 67 -61.13 28.38 -57.75
N VAL A 68 -61.89 28.46 -58.84
CA VAL A 68 -62.52 29.71 -59.28
C VAL A 68 -63.96 29.72 -58.83
N SER A 69 -64.33 30.71 -58.03
CA SER A 69 -65.71 30.92 -57.59
C SER A 69 -66.62 31.24 -58.78
N GLY A 70 -67.63 30.42 -59.03
CA GLY A 70 -68.54 30.57 -60.18
C GLY A 70 -69.35 31.86 -60.17
N ALA A 71 -69.72 32.38 -58.98
CA ALA A 71 -70.57 33.58 -58.86
C ALA A 71 -69.78 34.90 -58.94
N SER A 72 -68.51 34.90 -58.51
CA SER A 72 -67.69 36.12 -58.44
C SER A 72 -66.52 36.14 -59.43
N GLY A 73 -66.21 35.00 -60.07
CA GLY A 73 -65.04 34.85 -60.93
C GLY A 73 -63.71 35.07 -60.20
N ALA A 74 -63.70 35.00 -58.86
CA ALA A 74 -62.52 35.19 -58.04
C ALA A 74 -61.79 33.85 -57.82
N LEU A 75 -60.47 33.92 -57.70
CA LEU A 75 -59.64 32.78 -57.31
C LEU A 75 -59.74 32.62 -55.79
N VAL A 76 -60.17 31.46 -55.32
CA VAL A 76 -60.41 31.17 -53.89
C VAL A 76 -59.72 29.89 -53.46
N VAL A 77 -59.21 29.86 -52.23
CA VAL A 77 -58.60 28.66 -51.64
C VAL A 77 -59.68 27.61 -51.34
N SER A 78 -59.56 26.40 -51.89
CA SER A 78 -60.55 25.32 -51.74
C SER A 78 -60.25 24.40 -50.54
N SER A 79 -58.97 24.18 -50.23
CA SER A 79 -58.47 23.41 -49.10
C SER A 79 -57.21 24.04 -48.51
N ARG A 80 -56.82 23.66 -47.29
CA ARG A 80 -55.58 24.11 -46.64
C ARG A 80 -54.42 24.01 -47.63
N LEU A 81 -53.67 25.10 -47.75
CA LEU A 81 -52.50 25.22 -48.60
C LEU A 81 -51.28 25.04 -47.69
N ASP A 82 -50.61 23.91 -47.81
CA ASP A 82 -49.40 23.56 -47.05
C ASP A 82 -48.22 23.64 -48.03
N ARG A 83 -47.33 24.62 -47.83
CA ARG A 83 -46.26 24.91 -48.78
C ARG A 83 -45.21 23.82 -48.75
N GLU A 84 -44.92 23.26 -47.59
CA GLU A 84 -43.92 22.22 -47.37
C GLU A 84 -44.32 20.94 -48.12
N GLU A 85 -45.60 20.57 -48.12
CA GLU A 85 -46.11 19.44 -48.89
C GLU A 85 -46.04 19.68 -50.40
N LEU A 86 -46.36 20.91 -50.85
CA LEU A 86 -46.44 21.25 -52.27
C LEU A 86 -45.07 21.42 -52.94
N CYS A 87 -44.14 22.11 -52.26
CA CYS A 87 -42.90 22.62 -52.82
C CYS A 87 -41.64 22.15 -52.07
N GLY A 88 -41.79 21.54 -50.89
CA GLY A 88 -40.66 21.20 -50.02
C GLY A 88 -39.82 22.43 -49.71
N LYS A 89 -38.50 22.35 -49.92
CA LYS A 89 -37.56 23.46 -49.70
C LYS A 89 -37.33 24.35 -50.93
N SER A 90 -38.19 24.26 -51.94
CA SER A 90 -38.01 25.01 -53.19
C SER A 90 -38.49 26.46 -53.04
N ALA A 91 -37.64 27.42 -53.38
CA ALA A 91 -37.98 28.84 -53.42
C ALA A 91 -37.70 29.43 -54.82
N PRO A 92 -38.66 30.12 -55.46
CA PRO A 92 -40.03 30.40 -55.00
C PRO A 92 -40.99 29.20 -55.15
N CYS A 93 -41.99 29.10 -54.26
CA CYS A 93 -43.09 28.13 -54.40
C CYS A 93 -44.20 28.72 -55.27
N ALA A 94 -44.11 28.48 -56.58
CA ALA A 94 -45.05 29.04 -57.56
C ALA A 94 -45.91 27.93 -58.21
N LEU A 95 -47.21 27.95 -57.92
CA LEU A 95 -48.20 27.11 -58.57
C LEU A 95 -48.57 27.70 -59.93
N ARG A 96 -48.29 26.96 -61.00
CA ARG A 96 -48.64 27.34 -62.37
C ARG A 96 -50.03 26.79 -62.70
N LEU A 97 -51.00 27.68 -62.83
CA LEU A 97 -52.40 27.37 -63.04
C LEU A 97 -52.81 27.76 -64.46
N GLU A 98 -53.55 26.86 -65.13
CA GLU A 98 -54.17 27.13 -66.43
C GLU A 98 -55.64 27.45 -66.23
N VAL A 99 -56.06 28.63 -66.68
CA VAL A 99 -57.43 29.13 -66.57
C VAL A 99 -58.06 29.20 -67.96
N LEU A 100 -59.23 28.59 -68.10
CA LEU A 100 -59.96 28.50 -69.36
C LEU A 100 -61.22 29.36 -69.32
N VAL A 101 -61.46 30.12 -70.39
CA VAL A 101 -62.73 30.80 -70.71
C VAL A 101 -63.24 30.17 -71.99
N GLU A 102 -64.50 29.70 -72.05
CA GLU A 102 -64.97 28.85 -73.17
C GLU A 102 -65.59 29.62 -74.34
N ARG A 103 -66.10 30.85 -74.12
CA ARG A 103 -66.89 31.59 -75.14
C ARG A 103 -66.42 33.04 -75.31
N PRO A 104 -65.54 33.37 -76.28
CA PRO A 104 -64.69 32.47 -77.08
C PRO A 104 -63.62 31.78 -76.23
N LEU A 105 -63.12 30.64 -76.73
CA LEU A 105 -62.09 29.83 -76.06
C LEU A 105 -60.79 30.63 -75.90
N ARG A 106 -60.39 30.92 -74.66
CA ARG A 106 -59.12 31.57 -74.32
C ARG A 106 -58.50 30.86 -73.12
N VAL A 107 -57.19 30.64 -73.19
CA VAL A 107 -56.39 30.11 -72.09
C VAL A 107 -55.52 31.21 -71.53
N PHE A 108 -55.52 31.34 -70.21
CA PHE A 108 -54.66 32.25 -69.46
C PHE A 108 -53.78 31.44 -68.51
N HIS A 109 -52.53 31.86 -68.38
CA HIS A 109 -51.60 31.28 -67.41
C HIS A 109 -51.55 32.20 -66.19
N VAL A 110 -51.85 31.63 -65.03
CA VAL A 110 -51.83 32.32 -63.75
C VAL A 110 -50.75 31.69 -62.90
N GLU A 111 -49.87 32.51 -62.35
CA GLU A 111 -48.83 32.08 -61.42
C GLU A 111 -49.24 32.51 -60.01
N LEU A 112 -49.48 31.53 -59.15
CA LEU A 112 -49.81 31.76 -57.75
C LEU A 112 -48.59 31.44 -56.90
N GLU A 113 -48.00 32.47 -56.31
CA GLU A 113 -46.92 32.34 -55.34
C GLU A 113 -47.51 32.03 -53.95
N VAL A 114 -47.06 30.93 -53.36
CA VAL A 114 -47.39 30.57 -51.98
C VAL A 114 -46.29 31.13 -51.09
N THR A 115 -46.65 32.11 -50.26
CA THR A 115 -45.71 32.73 -49.32
C THR A 115 -45.67 31.95 -48.01
N ASP A 116 -44.45 31.72 -47.54
CA ASP A 116 -44.12 30.94 -46.35
C ASP A 116 -44.62 31.59 -45.05
N ILE A 117 -45.17 30.78 -44.14
CA ILE A 117 -45.50 31.13 -42.75
C ILE A 117 -44.62 30.29 -41.83
N ASN A 118 -44.13 30.89 -40.75
CA ASN A 118 -43.34 30.19 -39.74
C ASN A 118 -44.20 29.26 -38.87
N ASP A 119 -44.63 28.12 -39.39
CA ASP A 119 -45.46 27.14 -38.71
C ASP A 119 -44.76 25.79 -38.43
N ASN A 120 -43.55 25.58 -38.97
CA ASN A 120 -42.69 24.47 -38.59
C ASN A 120 -41.62 24.93 -37.61
N ALA A 121 -41.44 24.17 -36.53
CA ALA A 121 -40.35 24.40 -35.59
C ALA A 121 -39.08 23.66 -36.04
N PRO A 122 -37.88 24.15 -35.67
CA PRO A 122 -36.64 23.41 -35.86
C PRO A 122 -36.70 22.02 -35.20
N ILE A 123 -36.37 20.95 -35.93
CA ILE A 123 -36.40 19.57 -35.40
C ILE A 123 -35.00 18.95 -35.47
N PHE A 124 -34.54 18.42 -34.34
CA PHE A 124 -33.34 17.58 -34.30
C PHE A 124 -33.67 16.14 -34.72
N PRO A 125 -32.73 15.41 -35.36
CA PRO A 125 -32.93 14.00 -35.72
C PRO A 125 -33.25 13.08 -34.54
N ALA A 126 -32.82 13.45 -33.34
CA ALA A 126 -33.09 12.73 -32.10
C ALA A 126 -33.32 13.71 -30.94
N ALA A 127 -34.17 13.34 -29.99
CA ALA A 127 -34.40 14.11 -28.76
C ALA A 127 -33.20 14.05 -27.79
N ARG A 128 -32.34 13.04 -27.93
CA ARG A 128 -31.15 12.84 -27.10
C ARG A 128 -29.97 12.37 -27.94
N LYS A 129 -28.78 12.89 -27.66
CA LYS A 129 -27.50 12.43 -28.23
C LYS A 129 -26.55 12.08 -27.09
N ASN A 130 -26.07 10.84 -27.10
CA ASN A 130 -25.06 10.38 -26.16
C ASN A 130 -23.68 10.55 -26.79
N LEU A 131 -22.77 11.18 -26.06
CA LEU A 131 -21.38 11.35 -26.45
C LEU A 131 -20.49 10.71 -25.40
N SER A 132 -19.40 10.10 -25.83
CA SER A 132 -18.39 9.51 -24.96
C SER A 132 -17.06 10.22 -25.20
N LEU A 133 -16.60 11.02 -24.24
CA LEU A 133 -15.40 11.85 -24.38
C LEU A 133 -14.37 11.42 -23.36
N SER A 134 -13.12 11.24 -23.77
CA SER A 134 -12.02 10.90 -22.86
C SER A 134 -11.65 12.09 -21.98
N GLU A 135 -11.40 11.89 -20.69
CA GLU A 135 -11.03 12.99 -19.79
C GLU A 135 -9.69 13.65 -20.13
N ASN A 136 -8.77 12.88 -20.70
CA ASN A 136 -7.50 13.37 -21.23
C ASN A 136 -7.63 14.19 -22.54
N SER A 137 -8.87 14.45 -23.02
CA SER A 137 -9.08 15.28 -24.20
C SER A 137 -8.60 16.71 -23.93
N PRO A 138 -7.70 17.28 -24.76
CA PRO A 138 -7.20 18.62 -24.53
C PRO A 138 -8.30 19.68 -24.75
N PRO A 139 -8.29 20.79 -23.98
CA PRO A 139 -9.10 21.95 -24.29
C PRO A 139 -8.85 22.45 -25.72
N GLY A 140 -9.91 22.82 -26.43
CA GLY A 140 -9.92 23.15 -27.85
C GLY A 140 -10.31 21.99 -28.77
N SER A 141 -10.45 20.77 -28.23
CA SER A 141 -11.00 19.63 -28.96
C SER A 141 -12.44 19.90 -29.42
N ARG A 142 -12.78 19.40 -30.62
CA ARG A 142 -14.03 19.70 -31.32
C ARG A 142 -14.77 18.40 -31.64
N PHE A 143 -16.04 18.33 -31.26
CA PHE A 143 -16.89 17.17 -31.48
C PHE A 143 -18.04 17.54 -32.40
N PRO A 144 -18.17 16.92 -33.58
CA PRO A 144 -19.22 17.27 -34.53
C PRO A 144 -20.59 16.92 -33.96
N LEU A 145 -21.54 17.84 -34.12
CA LEU A 145 -22.93 17.68 -33.76
C LEU A 145 -23.80 17.74 -35.02
N GLU A 146 -24.87 16.96 -35.02
CA GLU A 146 -25.91 17.06 -36.04
C GLU A 146 -26.78 18.28 -35.74
N GLY A 147 -26.93 19.17 -36.73
CA GLY A 147 -27.81 20.33 -36.64
C GLY A 147 -29.29 19.95 -36.67
N ALA A 148 -30.14 20.91 -36.32
CA ALA A 148 -31.57 20.80 -36.53
C ALA A 148 -31.92 21.06 -38.00
N SER A 149 -33.07 20.57 -38.43
CA SER A 149 -33.64 20.86 -39.74
C SER A 149 -34.98 21.56 -39.56
N ASP A 150 -35.16 22.64 -40.33
CA ASP A 150 -36.43 23.33 -40.47
C ASP A 150 -37.05 23.02 -41.85
N ALA A 151 -38.38 22.95 -41.92
CA ALA A 151 -39.12 22.69 -43.16
C ALA A 151 -39.45 23.98 -43.93
N ASP A 152 -39.45 25.12 -43.23
CA ASP A 152 -39.74 26.44 -43.78
C ASP A 152 -38.67 26.91 -44.78
N ILE A 153 -38.78 28.13 -45.32
CA ILE A 153 -37.77 28.72 -46.21
C ILE A 153 -37.36 30.14 -45.79
N GLY A 154 -36.21 30.59 -46.30
CA GLY A 154 -35.73 31.95 -46.05
C GLY A 154 -35.43 32.21 -44.58
N ALA A 155 -35.98 33.31 -44.03
CA ALA A 155 -35.74 33.70 -42.64
C ALA A 155 -36.39 32.74 -41.63
N ASN A 156 -37.50 32.12 -41.99
CA ASN A 156 -38.24 31.18 -41.14
C ASN A 156 -37.49 29.84 -40.99
N ALA A 157 -36.65 29.46 -41.95
CA ALA A 157 -35.74 28.31 -41.81
C ALA A 157 -34.30 28.68 -41.39
N GLN A 158 -34.02 29.96 -41.11
CA GLN A 158 -32.69 30.38 -40.70
C GLN A 158 -32.46 30.03 -39.23
N LEU A 159 -31.62 29.04 -38.98
CA LEU A 159 -31.39 28.51 -37.65
C LEU A 159 -30.26 29.26 -36.92
N SER A 160 -30.47 29.47 -35.63
CA SER A 160 -29.47 29.89 -34.67
C SER A 160 -29.39 28.87 -33.53
N TYR A 161 -28.19 28.56 -33.07
CA TYR A 161 -27.98 27.54 -32.05
C TYR A 161 -27.44 28.14 -30.77
N THR A 162 -27.96 27.67 -29.64
CA THR A 162 -27.52 28.05 -28.30
C THR A 162 -27.36 26.80 -27.44
N LEU A 163 -26.31 26.79 -26.61
CA LEU A 163 -26.03 25.71 -25.66
C LEU A 163 -26.37 26.21 -24.25
N SER A 164 -26.92 25.32 -23.42
CA SER A 164 -27.10 25.60 -21.99
C SER A 164 -25.78 26.00 -21.32
N PRO A 165 -25.78 26.88 -20.30
CA PRO A 165 -24.57 27.32 -19.61
C PRO A 165 -23.72 26.14 -19.11
N SER A 166 -22.41 26.18 -19.39
CA SER A 166 -21.44 25.16 -19.00
C SER A 166 -20.05 25.78 -18.84
N GLU A 167 -19.27 25.32 -17.86
CA GLU A 167 -17.86 25.72 -17.72
C GLU A 167 -16.93 24.96 -18.67
N HIS A 168 -17.31 23.74 -19.04
CA HIS A 168 -16.45 22.82 -19.78
C HIS A 168 -16.72 22.83 -21.29
N PHE A 169 -17.90 23.27 -21.72
CA PHE A 169 -18.32 23.15 -23.11
C PHE A 169 -18.85 24.46 -23.65
N SER A 170 -18.45 24.77 -24.89
CA SER A 170 -19.02 25.84 -25.70
C SER A 170 -19.43 25.31 -27.07
N LEU A 171 -20.15 26.14 -27.83
CA LEU A 171 -20.64 25.80 -29.15
C LEU A 171 -19.88 26.63 -30.19
N ASP A 172 -19.35 25.98 -31.22
CA ASP A 172 -18.72 26.63 -32.36
C ASP A 172 -19.49 26.32 -33.65
N LEU A 173 -19.79 27.38 -34.40
CA LEU A 173 -20.55 27.35 -35.63
C LEU A 173 -19.63 27.75 -36.77
N GLN A 174 -19.24 26.78 -37.60
CA GLN A 174 -18.41 27.05 -38.76
C GLN A 174 -19.24 27.11 -40.04
N ARG A 175 -19.14 28.24 -40.73
CA ARG A 175 -19.65 28.43 -42.09
C ARG A 175 -18.52 28.24 -43.07
N SER A 176 -18.58 27.19 -43.87
CA SER A 176 -17.69 26.99 -45.01
C SER A 176 -18.48 27.25 -46.30
N GLU A 177 -17.84 27.76 -47.35
CA GLU A 177 -18.49 27.91 -48.66
C GLU A 177 -18.75 26.55 -49.34
N GLU A 178 -18.09 25.49 -48.87
CA GLU A 178 -18.13 24.15 -49.48
C GLU A 178 -19.07 23.18 -48.74
N TYR A 179 -19.41 23.47 -47.47
CA TYR A 179 -20.30 22.65 -46.63
C TYR A 179 -21.42 23.50 -46.04
N ARG A 180 -22.61 22.89 -45.90
CA ARG A 180 -23.66 23.44 -45.03
C ARG A 180 -23.08 23.70 -43.63
N GLU A 181 -23.64 24.66 -42.91
CA GLU A 181 -23.20 25.06 -41.57
C GLU A 181 -22.86 23.84 -40.70
N SER A 182 -21.63 23.80 -40.17
CA SER A 182 -21.13 22.69 -39.35
C SER A 182 -21.11 23.10 -37.89
N LEU A 183 -21.76 22.28 -37.06
CA LEU A 183 -21.93 22.51 -35.63
C LEU A 183 -20.93 21.67 -34.85
N PHE A 184 -20.15 22.31 -33.97
CA PHE A 184 -19.20 21.61 -33.11
C PHE A 184 -19.44 21.95 -31.64
N LEU A 185 -19.40 20.92 -30.79
CA LEU A 185 -19.20 21.08 -29.36
C LEU A 185 -17.70 21.23 -29.11
N VAL A 186 -17.29 22.30 -28.44
CA VAL A 186 -15.88 22.57 -28.15
C VAL A 186 -15.63 22.44 -26.66
N LEU A 187 -14.60 21.68 -26.31
CA LEU A 187 -14.17 21.57 -24.92
C LEU A 187 -13.35 22.80 -24.54
N THR A 188 -13.81 23.58 -23.56
CA THR A 188 -13.14 24.82 -23.11
C THR A 188 -12.25 24.63 -21.89
N LYS A 189 -12.56 23.64 -21.05
CA LYS A 189 -11.86 23.31 -19.81
C LYS A 189 -11.65 21.80 -19.75
N SER A 190 -10.56 21.34 -19.16
CA SER A 190 -10.29 19.90 -18.99
C SER A 190 -11.46 19.20 -18.28
N LEU A 191 -11.67 17.94 -18.65
CA LEU A 191 -12.61 17.05 -17.98
C LEU A 191 -11.86 16.29 -16.89
N ASP A 192 -12.61 15.83 -15.91
CA ASP A 192 -12.14 15.03 -14.78
C ASP A 192 -13.34 14.14 -14.38
N ARG A 193 -13.20 12.85 -14.65
CA ARG A 193 -14.26 11.85 -14.45
C ARG A 193 -14.47 11.58 -12.96
N GLU A 194 -13.41 11.61 -12.16
CA GLU A 194 -13.44 11.42 -10.70
C GLU A 194 -14.28 12.51 -10.03
N THR A 195 -14.27 13.72 -10.59
CA THR A 195 -15.09 14.84 -10.13
C THR A 195 -16.50 14.82 -10.74
N ILE A 196 -16.64 14.79 -12.07
CA ILE A 196 -17.96 14.77 -12.76
C ILE A 196 -17.94 13.74 -13.92
N PRO A 197 -18.53 12.55 -13.74
CA PRO A 197 -18.49 11.50 -14.76
C PRO A 197 -19.49 11.69 -15.91
N VAL A 198 -20.53 12.52 -15.72
CA VAL A 198 -21.58 12.75 -16.71
C VAL A 198 -22.01 14.21 -16.73
N HIS A 199 -21.92 14.85 -17.89
CA HIS A 199 -22.47 16.18 -18.14
C HIS A 199 -23.78 16.08 -18.93
N ARG A 200 -24.80 16.83 -18.50
CA ARG A 200 -26.08 16.95 -19.20
C ARG A 200 -26.28 18.38 -19.64
N LEU A 201 -26.32 18.59 -20.95
CA LEU A 201 -26.50 19.90 -21.57
C LEU A 201 -27.74 19.89 -22.48
N VAL A 202 -28.26 21.07 -22.76
CA VAL A 202 -29.39 21.24 -23.69
C VAL A 202 -28.93 22.09 -24.86
N LEU A 203 -29.01 21.54 -26.06
CA LEU A 203 -28.81 22.26 -27.30
C LEU A 203 -30.17 22.76 -27.81
N THR A 204 -30.28 24.06 -28.05
CA THR A 204 -31.50 24.70 -28.53
C THR A 204 -31.25 25.31 -29.90
N ALA A 205 -32.09 24.96 -30.87
CA ALA A 205 -32.15 25.61 -32.18
C ALA A 205 -33.35 26.56 -32.21
N SER A 206 -33.17 27.79 -32.69
CA SER A 206 -34.21 28.82 -32.84
C SER A 206 -34.22 29.29 -34.28
N ASP A 207 -35.40 29.35 -34.89
CA ASP A 207 -35.57 29.93 -36.22
C ASP A 207 -35.45 31.48 -36.22
N GLY A 208 -35.52 32.10 -37.41
CA GLY A 208 -35.59 33.55 -37.58
C GLY A 208 -37.01 34.11 -37.68
N GLY A 209 -38.02 33.27 -37.45
CA GLY A 209 -39.43 33.58 -37.63
C GLY A 209 -40.00 34.57 -36.60
N ARG A 210 -41.25 35.00 -36.82
CA ARG A 210 -42.01 35.86 -35.89
C ARG A 210 -43.44 35.34 -35.75
N PRO A 211 -43.81 34.68 -34.63
CA PRO A 211 -42.98 34.37 -33.46
C PRO A 211 -41.86 33.38 -33.81
N SER A 212 -40.76 33.42 -33.07
CA SER A 212 -39.68 32.43 -33.27
C SER A 212 -40.04 31.11 -32.58
N LEU A 213 -39.87 30.00 -33.28
CA LEU A 213 -40.06 28.65 -32.78
C LEU A 213 -38.71 28.02 -32.45
N THR A 214 -38.74 27.06 -31.51
CA THR A 214 -37.52 26.42 -30.99
C THR A 214 -37.64 24.91 -30.96
N GLY A 215 -36.52 24.24 -31.23
CA GLY A 215 -36.31 22.81 -31.02
C GLY A 215 -35.21 22.59 -29.99
N THR A 216 -35.31 21.51 -29.21
CA THR A 216 -34.29 21.17 -28.20
C THR A 216 -33.82 19.73 -28.32
N MET A 217 -32.56 19.48 -27.97
CA MET A 217 -31.96 18.15 -27.86
C MET A 217 -31.12 18.06 -26.59
N GLU A 218 -31.29 16.98 -25.82
CA GLU A 218 -30.45 16.68 -24.65
C GLU A 218 -29.12 16.07 -25.10
N LEU A 219 -28.01 16.66 -24.69
CA LEU A 219 -26.67 16.11 -24.85
C LEU A 219 -26.26 15.44 -23.55
N VAL A 220 -26.09 14.11 -23.57
CA VAL A 220 -25.59 13.33 -22.43
C VAL A 220 -24.16 12.93 -22.72
N ILE A 221 -23.22 13.61 -22.08
CA ILE A 221 -21.79 13.43 -22.28
C ILE A 221 -21.28 12.54 -21.14
N SER A 222 -20.91 11.31 -21.47
CA SER A 222 -20.25 10.39 -20.55
C SER A 222 -18.74 10.56 -20.67
N VAL A 223 -18.08 10.84 -19.56
CA VAL A 223 -16.61 10.98 -19.51
C VAL A 223 -16.02 9.57 -19.43
N LEU A 224 -15.14 9.24 -20.37
CA LEU A 224 -14.39 7.99 -20.40
C LEU A 224 -13.14 8.15 -19.54
N ASP A 225 -12.90 7.11 -18.74
CA ASP A 225 -11.77 6.96 -17.83
C ASP A 225 -10.44 6.85 -18.60
N ALA A 226 -9.43 7.55 -18.10
CA ALA A 226 -8.03 7.44 -18.49
C ALA A 226 -7.21 7.16 -17.22
N ASN A 227 -6.12 6.39 -17.34
CA ASN A 227 -5.25 6.07 -16.21
C ASN A 227 -4.37 7.28 -15.84
N ASP A 228 -4.91 8.24 -15.10
CA ASP A 228 -4.23 9.47 -14.69
C ASP A 228 -4.05 9.61 -13.18
N ASN A 229 -4.65 8.73 -12.38
CA ASN A 229 -4.38 8.60 -10.96
C ASN A 229 -3.46 7.40 -10.70
N ALA A 230 -2.51 7.58 -9.77
CA ALA A 230 -1.64 6.51 -9.32
C ALA A 230 -2.16 5.93 -8.00
N PRO A 231 -1.97 4.63 -7.73
CA PRO A 231 -2.40 4.02 -6.48
C PRO A 231 -1.79 4.74 -5.27
N GLN A 232 -2.62 5.22 -4.36
CA GLN A 232 -2.17 5.97 -3.19
C GLN A 232 -2.32 5.15 -1.90
N PHE A 233 -1.22 4.95 -1.18
CA PHE A 233 -1.25 4.35 0.15
C PHE A 233 -1.84 5.29 1.20
N ASN A 234 -2.56 4.73 2.17
CA ASN A 234 -3.09 5.52 3.29
C ASN A 234 -2.00 6.05 4.24
N GLN A 235 -0.80 5.47 4.21
CA GLN A 235 0.36 5.84 5.02
C GLN A 235 1.63 5.70 4.19
N SER A 236 2.57 6.62 4.34
CA SER A 236 3.89 6.52 3.72
C SER A 236 4.82 5.55 4.45
N VAL A 237 4.60 5.34 5.76
CA VAL A 237 5.38 4.44 6.61
C VAL A 237 4.48 3.68 7.58
N TYR A 238 4.57 2.35 7.58
CA TYR A 238 3.94 1.46 8.55
C TYR A 238 5.02 0.94 9.52
N LYS A 239 4.86 1.21 10.81
CA LYS A 239 5.76 0.69 11.85
C LYS A 239 5.09 -0.45 12.59
N VAL A 240 5.79 -1.57 12.72
CA VAL A 240 5.31 -2.77 13.38
C VAL A 240 6.39 -3.28 14.33
N GLN A 241 5.97 -3.84 15.46
CA GLN A 241 6.86 -4.52 16.39
C GLN A 241 6.41 -5.96 16.53
N LEU A 242 7.32 -6.92 16.39
CA LEU A 242 7.05 -8.34 16.64
C LEU A 242 8.13 -8.94 17.54
N PRO A 243 7.76 -9.82 18.49
CA PRO A 243 8.75 -10.60 19.21
C PRO A 243 9.47 -11.56 18.26
N GLU A 244 10.74 -11.83 18.51
CA GLU A 244 11.49 -12.80 17.68
C GLU A 244 10.91 -14.22 17.74
N SER A 245 10.23 -14.55 18.85
CA SER A 245 9.48 -15.79 19.03
C SER A 245 8.19 -15.89 18.20
N ALA A 246 7.92 -14.93 17.30
CA ALA A 246 6.74 -14.95 16.44
C ALA A 246 6.77 -16.14 15.48
N LEU A 247 5.66 -16.87 15.38
CA LEU A 247 5.55 -18.06 14.54
C LEU A 247 5.41 -17.69 13.06
N GLU A 248 5.83 -18.60 12.19
CA GLU A 248 5.55 -18.52 10.75
C GLU A 248 4.05 -18.37 10.48
N GLY A 249 3.71 -17.53 9.49
CA GLY A 249 2.34 -17.19 9.13
C GLY A 249 1.72 -16.05 9.93
N THR A 250 2.41 -15.53 10.95
CA THR A 250 1.99 -14.35 11.72
C THR A 250 1.81 -13.15 10.79
N LEU A 251 0.70 -12.42 10.96
CA LEU A 251 0.44 -11.19 10.22
C LEU A 251 1.36 -10.08 10.74
N VAL A 252 2.21 -9.54 9.86
CA VAL A 252 3.11 -8.43 10.18
C VAL A 252 2.38 -7.12 9.99
N ALA A 253 1.91 -6.86 8.77
CA ALA A 253 1.20 -5.63 8.43
C ALA A 253 0.17 -5.91 7.35
N ARG A 254 -0.81 -5.02 7.24
CA ARG A 254 -1.70 -4.96 6.08
C ARG A 254 -1.60 -3.57 5.48
N VAL A 255 -0.96 -3.47 4.32
CA VAL A 255 -0.91 -2.23 3.56
C VAL A 255 -2.21 -2.05 2.79
N ASN A 256 -2.58 -0.80 2.55
CA ASN A 256 -3.76 -0.48 1.76
C ASN A 256 -3.47 0.71 0.85
N ALA A 257 -3.70 0.52 -0.44
CA ALA A 257 -3.63 1.56 -1.45
C ALA A 257 -4.97 1.64 -2.19
N THR A 258 -5.36 2.86 -2.54
CA THR A 258 -6.61 3.15 -3.25
C THR A 258 -6.29 3.89 -4.54
N ASP A 259 -7.01 3.54 -5.59
CA ASP A 259 -6.95 4.18 -6.88
C ASP A 259 -8.37 4.60 -7.28
N PRO A 260 -8.63 5.90 -7.57
CA PRO A 260 -9.97 6.39 -7.87
C PRO A 260 -10.46 6.06 -9.29
N ASP A 261 -9.59 5.54 -10.17
CA ASP A 261 -9.91 5.21 -11.55
C ASP A 261 -10.85 3.99 -11.64
N VAL A 262 -11.46 3.75 -12.80
CA VAL A 262 -12.47 2.69 -12.98
C VAL A 262 -11.90 1.47 -13.70
N GLY A 263 -12.34 0.28 -13.26
CA GLY A 263 -12.03 -0.97 -13.95
C GLY A 263 -10.57 -1.39 -13.73
N SER A 264 -9.82 -1.62 -14.80
CA SER A 264 -8.40 -2.04 -14.72
C SER A 264 -7.50 -0.90 -14.24
N ASN A 265 -7.86 0.35 -14.53
CA ASN A 265 -7.10 1.53 -14.11
C ASN A 265 -7.14 1.68 -12.58
N GLY A 266 -8.27 1.36 -11.94
CA GLY A 266 -8.37 1.32 -10.49
C GLY A 266 -7.95 0.00 -9.82
N GLU A 267 -7.57 -1.04 -10.58
CA GLU A 267 -7.29 -2.36 -10.01
C GLU A 267 -5.84 -2.46 -9.52
N VAL A 268 -5.66 -2.31 -8.22
CA VAL A 268 -4.33 -2.30 -7.58
C VAL A 268 -3.79 -3.71 -7.33
N THR A 269 -2.50 -3.89 -7.60
CA THR A 269 -1.71 -5.05 -7.20
C THR A 269 -0.49 -4.64 -6.40
N PHE A 270 -0.16 -5.40 -5.35
CA PHE A 270 0.96 -5.11 -4.46
C PHE A 270 2.17 -5.97 -4.79
N SER A 271 3.35 -5.35 -4.79
CA SER A 271 4.64 -6.04 -4.88
C SER A 271 5.63 -5.44 -3.88
N ALA A 272 6.64 -6.23 -3.49
CA ALA A 272 7.73 -5.73 -2.66
C ALA A 272 8.94 -5.48 -3.56
N SER A 273 9.63 -4.35 -3.37
CA SER A 273 10.89 -4.13 -4.08
C SER A 273 11.96 -5.09 -3.54
N ASN A 274 12.87 -5.56 -4.41
CA ASN A 274 13.94 -6.52 -4.09
C ASN A 274 14.96 -6.07 -3.02
N THR A 275 14.74 -4.94 -2.36
CA THR A 275 15.54 -4.42 -1.26
C THR A 275 15.12 -5.09 0.06
N PHE A 276 15.37 -6.38 0.20
CA PHE A 276 15.65 -6.90 1.53
C PHE A 276 17.17 -6.83 1.74
N PRO A 277 17.65 -6.74 2.99
CA PRO A 277 18.99 -7.24 3.29
C PRO A 277 19.13 -8.64 2.67
N GLU A 278 20.28 -9.04 2.12
CA GLU A 278 20.44 -10.33 1.42
C GLU A 278 19.92 -11.56 2.22
N LYS A 279 19.84 -11.44 3.55
CA LYS A 279 19.27 -12.45 4.47
C LYS A 279 17.74 -12.45 4.61
N GLY A 280 17.02 -11.39 4.19
CA GLY A 280 15.60 -11.15 4.47
C GLY A 280 14.61 -11.48 3.34
N LEU A 281 15.08 -11.77 2.12
CA LEU A 281 14.24 -12.03 0.94
C LEU A 281 13.21 -13.15 1.12
N ASN A 282 13.49 -14.12 2.01
CA ASN A 282 12.62 -15.27 2.26
C ASN A 282 11.84 -15.17 3.59
N LEU A 283 11.97 -14.08 4.35
CA LEU A 283 11.34 -13.94 5.67
C LEU A 283 9.90 -13.42 5.60
N PHE A 284 9.51 -12.78 4.50
CA PHE A 284 8.20 -12.17 4.37
C PHE A 284 7.49 -12.57 3.08
N ILE A 285 6.20 -12.88 3.17
CA ILE A 285 5.33 -13.14 2.04
C ILE A 285 4.29 -12.02 1.97
N LEU A 286 4.28 -11.29 0.86
CA LEU A 286 3.26 -10.31 0.53
C LEU A 286 2.18 -10.96 -0.35
N ASN A 287 0.93 -10.83 0.05
CA ASN A 287 -0.19 -11.18 -0.81
C ASN A 287 -0.47 -10.04 -1.81
N PRO A 288 -0.31 -10.26 -3.13
CA PRO A 288 -0.42 -9.20 -4.13
C PRO A 288 -1.84 -8.64 -4.30
N LYS A 289 -2.87 -9.32 -3.78
CA LYS A 289 -4.28 -8.87 -3.87
C LYS A 289 -4.78 -8.20 -2.59
N THR A 290 -4.36 -8.69 -1.43
CA THR A 290 -4.90 -8.21 -0.14
C THR A 290 -4.02 -7.19 0.56
N GLY A 291 -2.76 -7.06 0.16
CA GLY A 291 -1.77 -6.23 0.84
C GLY A 291 -1.32 -6.79 2.19
N GLU A 292 -1.68 -8.03 2.52
CA GLU A 292 -1.22 -8.69 3.76
C GLU A 292 0.23 -9.14 3.63
N ILE A 293 1.06 -8.71 4.58
CA ILE A 293 2.45 -9.14 4.75
C ILE A 293 2.49 -10.11 5.92
N ARG A 294 2.95 -11.33 5.67
CA ARG A 294 3.06 -12.39 6.68
C ARG A 294 4.49 -12.87 6.82
N LEU A 295 4.83 -13.29 8.03
CA LEU A 295 6.11 -13.90 8.33
C LEU A 295 6.20 -15.30 7.69
N ALA A 296 7.34 -15.63 7.10
CA ALA A 296 7.60 -16.87 6.38
C ALA A 296 8.82 -17.66 6.88
N GLY A 297 9.61 -17.06 7.79
CA GLY A 297 10.70 -17.71 8.50
C GLY A 297 10.81 -17.18 9.93
N SER A 298 11.79 -17.64 10.69
CA SER A 298 12.03 -17.18 12.06
C SER A 298 12.71 -15.82 12.10
N LEU A 299 12.36 -15.02 13.09
CA LEU A 299 13.07 -13.80 13.45
C LEU A 299 14.13 -14.16 14.51
N ASP A 300 15.23 -13.41 14.51
CA ASP A 300 16.35 -13.55 15.45
C ASP A 300 16.86 -12.13 15.75
N PHE A 301 16.66 -11.66 16.97
CA PHE A 301 17.01 -10.32 17.42
C PHE A 301 18.54 -10.13 17.48
N GLU A 302 19.28 -11.19 17.82
CA GLU A 302 20.74 -11.23 17.87
C GLU A 302 21.37 -11.11 16.47
N ASP A 303 20.72 -11.60 15.41
CA ASP A 303 21.17 -11.42 14.02
C ASP A 303 20.71 -10.09 13.41
N VAL A 304 19.40 -9.80 13.42
CA VAL A 304 18.84 -8.59 12.76
C VAL A 304 17.71 -7.97 13.59
N ARG A 305 17.97 -6.77 14.13
CA ARG A 305 17.04 -6.04 15.01
C ARG A 305 15.90 -5.31 14.31
N SER A 306 16.07 -4.99 13.03
CA SER A 306 15.03 -4.31 12.25
C SER A 306 15.09 -4.62 10.76
N TYR A 307 13.91 -4.69 10.15
CA TYR A 307 13.74 -4.89 8.72
C TYR A 307 12.99 -3.70 8.13
N GLU A 308 13.45 -3.26 6.97
CA GLU A 308 12.78 -2.23 6.18
C GLU A 308 12.42 -2.81 4.82
N VAL A 309 11.15 -2.71 4.44
CA VAL A 309 10.64 -3.20 3.16
C VAL A 309 9.91 -2.07 2.46
N GLN A 310 10.28 -1.79 1.22
CA GLN A 310 9.53 -0.87 0.37
C GLN A 310 8.50 -1.67 -0.43
N ILE A 311 7.25 -1.25 -0.32
CA ILE A 311 6.11 -1.87 -0.99
C ILE A 311 5.67 -0.94 -2.10
N GLU A 312 5.40 -1.52 -3.27
CA GLU A 312 4.87 -0.86 -4.43
C GLU A 312 3.44 -1.33 -4.67
N ALA A 313 2.55 -0.38 -4.92
CA ALA A 313 1.20 -0.64 -5.42
C ALA A 313 1.16 -0.18 -6.87
N THR A 314 0.80 -1.07 -7.79
CA THR A 314 0.73 -0.80 -9.22
C THR A 314 -0.68 -1.10 -9.72
N ASP A 315 -1.26 -0.17 -10.47
CA ASP A 315 -2.53 -0.40 -11.15
C ASP A 315 -2.36 -1.36 -12.35
N LYS A 316 -3.45 -1.67 -13.06
CA LYS A 316 -3.41 -2.40 -14.34
C LYS A 316 -3.74 -1.52 -15.54
N GLY A 317 -3.57 -0.21 -15.39
CA GLY A 317 -3.73 0.75 -16.47
C GLY A 317 -2.65 0.61 -17.55
N THR A 318 -2.81 1.36 -18.64
CA THR A 318 -1.82 1.43 -19.72
C THR A 318 -1.57 2.88 -20.13
N PRO A 319 -0.41 3.48 -19.79
CA PRO A 319 0.69 2.90 -19.01
C PRO A 319 0.31 2.66 -17.54
N PRO A 320 0.93 1.67 -16.86
CA PRO A 320 0.68 1.46 -15.44
C PRO A 320 1.29 2.58 -14.60
N LEU A 321 0.58 3.02 -13.57
CA LEU A 321 1.09 3.95 -12.56
C LEU A 321 1.30 3.22 -11.24
N SER A 322 2.23 3.74 -10.43
CA SER A 322 2.56 3.13 -9.14
C SER A 322 2.76 4.13 -8.02
N GLY A 323 2.40 3.70 -6.82
CA GLY A 323 2.70 4.35 -5.56
C GLY A 323 3.62 3.51 -4.70
N HIS A 324 4.24 4.13 -3.70
CA HIS A 324 5.17 3.45 -2.79
C HIS A 324 4.89 3.77 -1.33
N CYS A 325 5.10 2.79 -0.46
CA CYS A 325 5.18 2.99 0.98
C CYS A 325 6.33 2.16 1.59
N LYS A 326 6.66 2.44 2.84
CA LYS A 326 7.69 1.74 3.61
C LYS A 326 7.06 0.99 4.77
N VAL A 327 7.48 -0.25 5.00
CA VAL A 327 7.14 -1.04 6.19
C VAL A 327 8.42 -1.24 7.00
N VAL A 328 8.40 -0.80 8.25
CA VAL A 328 9.52 -0.94 9.20
C VAL A 328 9.07 -1.89 10.29
N LEU A 329 9.71 -3.05 10.35
CA LEU A 329 9.55 -4.03 11.42
C LEU A 329 10.70 -3.89 12.40
N GLU A 330 10.37 -3.64 13.67
CA GLU A 330 11.32 -3.72 14.78
C GLU A 330 11.11 -5.06 15.49
N VAL A 331 12.19 -5.83 15.63
CA VAL A 331 12.17 -7.10 16.36
C VAL A 331 12.30 -6.79 17.85
N LEU A 332 11.44 -7.40 18.67
CA LEU A 332 11.51 -7.32 20.12
C LEU A 332 12.25 -8.55 20.66
N ASP A 333 13.29 -8.27 21.44
CA ASP A 333 14.11 -9.24 22.17
C ASP A 333 13.26 -10.08 23.15
N VAL A 334 13.39 -11.39 23.04
CA VAL A 334 12.81 -12.41 23.91
C VAL A 334 13.96 -13.18 24.54
N ASN A 335 13.87 -13.45 25.86
CA ASN A 335 14.91 -14.16 26.59
C ASN A 335 15.03 -15.64 26.15
N ASP A 336 15.82 -15.91 25.12
CA ASP A 336 15.98 -17.23 24.51
C ASP A 336 17.43 -17.74 24.49
N ASN A 337 18.41 -16.91 24.86
CA ASN A 337 19.78 -17.33 25.10
C ASN A 337 20.04 -17.48 26.60
N ALA A 338 20.58 -18.64 27.00
CA ALA A 338 21.01 -18.85 28.38
C ALA A 338 22.44 -18.33 28.58
N PRO A 339 22.80 -17.84 29.78
CA PRO A 339 24.11 -17.28 30.01
C PRO A 339 25.21 -18.35 29.94
N GLU A 340 26.23 -18.11 29.12
CA GLU A 340 27.36 -19.03 28.94
C GLU A 340 28.52 -18.66 29.86
N VAL A 341 29.07 -19.66 30.58
CA VAL A 341 30.18 -19.48 31.54
C VAL A 341 31.45 -20.16 31.00
N TRP A 342 32.47 -19.36 30.71
CA TRP A 342 33.76 -19.79 30.16
C TRP A 342 34.87 -19.65 31.21
N VAL A 343 35.70 -20.68 31.35
CA VAL A 343 36.95 -20.58 32.14
C VAL A 343 38.05 -20.12 31.20
N THR A 344 38.53 -18.88 31.37
CA THR A 344 39.55 -18.28 30.50
C THR A 344 40.96 -18.66 30.95
N SER A 345 41.18 -18.80 32.25
CA SER A 345 42.44 -19.25 32.83
C SER A 345 42.18 -20.01 34.14
N LEU A 346 42.99 -21.02 34.41
CA LEU A 346 42.92 -21.85 35.60
C LEU A 346 44.33 -22.07 36.16
N SER A 347 44.55 -21.65 37.40
CA SER A 347 45.82 -21.78 38.13
C SER A 347 45.68 -22.86 39.20
N VAL A 348 45.95 -24.10 38.82
CA VAL A 348 45.89 -25.29 39.69
C VAL A 348 47.17 -26.13 39.54
N PRO A 349 47.60 -26.87 40.58
CA PRO A 349 47.01 -26.99 41.92
C PRO A 349 47.20 -25.72 42.78
N VAL A 350 46.41 -25.60 43.85
CA VAL A 350 46.48 -24.47 44.80
C VAL A 350 47.14 -24.94 46.09
N PRO A 351 48.27 -24.33 46.53
CA PRO A 351 48.90 -24.65 47.81
C PRO A 351 47.95 -24.45 49.00
N GLU A 352 48.01 -25.33 50.01
CA GLU A 352 47.14 -25.18 51.18
C GLU A 352 47.48 -23.96 52.05
N ASP A 353 48.74 -23.51 52.02
CA ASP A 353 49.22 -22.29 52.66
C ASP A 353 48.89 -21.01 51.86
N ALA A 354 48.14 -21.12 50.76
CA ALA A 354 47.75 -19.99 49.94
C ALA A 354 46.96 -18.95 50.76
N SER A 355 47.39 -17.69 50.67
CA SER A 355 46.71 -16.59 51.37
C SER A 355 45.28 -16.37 50.85
N VAL A 356 44.38 -16.01 51.75
CA VAL A 356 43.05 -15.49 51.38
C VAL A 356 43.20 -14.32 50.41
N GLY A 357 42.44 -14.36 49.32
CA GLY A 357 42.53 -13.41 48.20
C GLY A 357 43.28 -13.97 46.98
N THR A 358 43.94 -15.13 47.07
CA THR A 358 44.60 -15.76 45.91
C THR A 358 43.59 -16.07 44.81
N VAL A 359 43.90 -15.66 43.58
CA VAL A 359 43.08 -15.89 42.38
C VAL A 359 43.38 -17.29 41.83
N VAL A 360 42.35 -18.13 41.73
CA VAL A 360 42.42 -19.52 41.28
C VAL A 360 42.03 -19.66 39.81
N ALA A 361 41.00 -18.93 39.37
CA ALA A 361 40.55 -18.97 37.98
C ALA A 361 40.04 -17.61 37.51
N LEU A 362 40.16 -17.36 36.21
CA LEU A 362 39.48 -16.27 35.52
C LEU A 362 38.33 -16.84 34.70
N LEU A 363 37.19 -16.17 34.78
CA LEU A 363 35.93 -16.60 34.20
C LEU A 363 35.34 -15.46 33.36
N SER A 364 34.76 -15.80 32.22
CA SER A 364 33.99 -14.89 31.38
C SER A 364 32.56 -15.43 31.28
N VAL A 365 31.58 -14.59 31.59
CA VAL A 365 30.16 -14.90 31.48
C VAL A 365 29.54 -13.96 30.48
N SER A 366 28.90 -14.52 29.46
CA SER A 366 28.25 -13.77 28.40
C SER A 366 26.87 -14.33 28.14
N ASP A 367 25.92 -13.43 27.98
CA ASP A 367 24.59 -13.71 27.48
C ASP A 367 24.42 -12.95 26.16
N ARG A 368 23.74 -13.54 25.18
CA ARG A 368 23.60 -12.93 23.85
C ARG A 368 22.42 -11.97 23.80
N ASP A 369 21.44 -12.17 24.68
CA ASP A 369 20.27 -11.32 24.76
C ASP A 369 20.65 -9.90 25.20
N SER A 370 19.74 -8.93 25.00
CA SER A 370 19.98 -7.53 25.33
C SER A 370 19.20 -7.06 26.57
N GLY A 371 19.60 -5.90 27.10
CA GLY A 371 18.87 -5.23 28.18
C GLY A 371 18.83 -6.03 29.49
N ALA A 372 17.62 -6.39 29.93
CA ALA A 372 17.41 -7.17 31.15
C ALA A 372 17.62 -8.68 30.93
N ASN A 373 17.31 -9.15 29.73
CA ASN A 373 17.48 -10.54 29.30
C ASN A 373 18.97 -10.89 29.32
N GLY A 374 19.85 -10.06 28.76
CA GLY A 374 21.30 -10.30 28.84
C GLY A 374 21.99 -10.01 30.18
N ARG A 375 21.25 -9.61 31.24
CA ARG A 375 21.87 -9.19 32.52
C ARG A 375 22.06 -10.38 33.47
N VAL A 376 23.29 -10.83 33.58
CA VAL A 376 23.63 -12.03 34.37
C VAL A 376 24.00 -11.74 35.83
N ARG A 377 23.58 -12.64 36.73
CA ARG A 377 24.01 -12.73 38.12
C ARG A 377 24.73 -14.05 38.35
N CYS A 378 25.95 -14.00 38.91
CA CYS A 378 26.79 -15.17 39.12
C CYS A 378 27.04 -15.48 40.59
N TRP A 379 27.15 -16.77 40.94
CA TRP A 379 27.54 -17.22 42.28
C TRP A 379 28.17 -18.62 42.25
N VAL A 380 28.83 -18.99 43.35
CA VAL A 380 29.45 -20.30 43.53
C VAL A 380 28.48 -21.26 44.22
N TRP A 381 28.48 -22.52 43.79
CA TRP A 381 27.71 -23.61 44.39
C TRP A 381 28.50 -24.93 44.36
N PRO A 382 28.41 -25.80 45.38
CA PRO A 382 27.91 -25.50 46.72
C PRO A 382 28.79 -24.47 47.44
N ALA A 383 28.40 -24.08 48.65
CA ALA A 383 29.24 -23.22 49.49
C ALA A 383 30.61 -23.90 49.71
N SER A 384 31.68 -23.19 49.39
CA SER A 384 33.06 -23.68 49.45
C SER A 384 33.98 -22.54 49.91
N PRO A 385 35.26 -22.82 50.24
CA PRO A 385 36.26 -21.79 50.53
C PRO A 385 36.48 -20.78 49.39
N PHE A 386 35.88 -20.97 48.22
CA PHE A 386 36.02 -20.10 47.06
C PHE A 386 34.81 -19.19 46.90
N GLY A 387 35.06 -17.97 46.41
CA GLY A 387 34.01 -17.04 46.02
C GLY A 387 34.33 -16.33 44.72
N LEU A 388 33.33 -15.64 44.15
CA LEU A 388 33.50 -14.87 42.93
C LEU A 388 33.65 -13.39 43.26
N GLU A 389 34.59 -12.74 42.58
CA GLU A 389 34.75 -11.30 42.55
C GLU A 389 34.61 -10.80 41.13
N ALA A 390 33.69 -9.86 40.91
CA ALA A 390 33.51 -9.22 39.62
C ALA A 390 34.66 -8.25 39.37
N THR A 391 35.34 -8.38 38.23
CA THR A 391 36.48 -7.54 37.86
C THR A 391 36.07 -6.46 36.85
N PHE A 392 35.42 -6.88 35.76
CA PHE A 392 34.88 -6.01 34.71
C PHE A 392 33.55 -6.58 34.21
N ALA A 393 32.81 -5.84 33.36
CA ALA A 393 31.55 -6.30 32.80
C ALA A 393 31.68 -7.68 32.14
N GLY A 394 31.00 -8.69 32.69
CA GLY A 394 31.06 -10.08 32.23
C GLY A 394 32.27 -10.90 32.71
N SER A 395 33.24 -10.29 33.40
CA SER A 395 34.48 -10.98 33.84
C SER A 395 34.52 -11.16 35.36
N TYR A 396 34.87 -12.37 35.80
CA TYR A 396 34.92 -12.76 37.20
C TYR A 396 36.23 -13.46 37.54
N SER A 397 36.70 -13.25 38.77
CA SER A 397 37.82 -13.99 39.36
C SER A 397 37.28 -14.92 40.45
N LEU A 398 37.63 -16.20 40.36
CA LEU A 398 37.41 -17.17 41.43
C LEU A 398 38.55 -17.01 42.44
N VAL A 399 38.23 -16.54 43.64
CA VAL A 399 39.21 -16.21 44.68
C VAL A 399 39.02 -17.09 45.91
N LEU A 400 40.14 -17.38 46.57
CA LEU A 400 40.14 -18.07 47.87
C LEU A 400 39.67 -17.11 48.97
N ARG A 401 38.65 -17.50 49.75
CA ARG A 401 38.06 -16.70 50.84
C ARG A 401 38.33 -17.27 52.23
N GLU A 402 38.61 -18.56 52.32
CA GLU A 402 38.94 -19.26 53.57
C GLU A 402 40.24 -20.02 53.39
N ALA A 403 40.97 -20.29 54.48
CA ALA A 403 42.19 -21.08 54.43
C ALA A 403 41.89 -22.52 53.96
N LEU A 404 42.83 -23.09 53.22
CA LEU A 404 42.78 -24.49 52.79
C LEU A 404 43.53 -25.36 53.79
N ASP A 405 43.17 -26.64 53.80
CA ASP A 405 43.76 -27.70 54.62
C ASP A 405 43.59 -28.98 53.80
N ARG A 406 44.70 -29.46 53.25
CA ARG A 406 44.71 -30.60 52.32
C ARG A 406 44.41 -31.90 53.05
N GLU A 407 44.89 -32.06 54.28
CA GLU A 407 44.62 -33.22 55.13
C GLU A 407 43.12 -33.37 55.41
N ARG A 408 42.37 -32.24 55.40
CA ARG A 408 40.91 -32.25 55.49
C ARG A 408 40.23 -32.48 54.14
N VAL A 409 40.60 -31.73 53.10
CA VAL A 409 40.00 -31.81 51.77
C VAL A 409 41.07 -31.60 50.68
N SER A 410 41.42 -32.67 49.99
CA SER A 410 42.48 -32.66 48.96
C SER A 410 42.05 -32.15 47.59
N GLU A 411 40.73 -32.10 47.30
CA GLU A 411 40.19 -31.60 46.03
C GLU A 411 38.81 -30.98 46.23
N TYR A 412 38.58 -29.83 45.58
CA TYR A 412 37.29 -29.17 45.53
C TYR A 412 36.70 -29.20 44.12
N GLU A 413 35.41 -29.55 44.01
CA GLU A 413 34.63 -29.38 42.78
C GLU A 413 33.67 -28.20 42.95
N VAL A 414 34.02 -27.09 42.30
CA VAL A 414 33.33 -25.81 42.44
C VAL A 414 32.48 -25.56 41.20
N GLU A 415 31.17 -25.35 41.36
CA GLU A 415 30.27 -25.00 40.26
C GLU A 415 29.99 -23.49 40.26
N VAL A 416 30.35 -22.82 39.17
CA VAL A 416 29.96 -21.44 38.91
C VAL A 416 28.60 -21.47 38.22
N ARG A 417 27.60 -20.83 38.82
CA ARG A 417 26.25 -20.69 38.26
C ARG A 417 26.02 -19.25 37.83
N ALA A 418 25.38 -19.09 36.68
CA ALA A 418 24.90 -17.81 36.16
C ALA A 418 23.39 -17.90 35.91
N GLU A 419 22.66 -16.85 36.26
CA GLU A 419 21.22 -16.69 35.98
C GLU A 419 21.00 -15.31 35.40
N ASP A 420 20.24 -15.25 34.32
CA ASP A 420 19.88 -14.00 33.67
C ASP A 420 18.75 -13.25 34.41
N GLY A 421 18.41 -12.05 33.91
CA GLY A 421 17.33 -11.22 34.44
C GLY A 421 15.99 -11.39 33.74
N GLY A 422 15.90 -12.34 32.81
CA GLY A 422 14.74 -12.55 31.95
C GLY A 422 13.53 -13.16 32.67
N ALA A 423 12.39 -13.17 31.99
CA ALA A 423 11.16 -13.78 32.47
C ALA A 423 10.56 -14.69 31.37
N PRO A 424 10.76 -16.02 31.43
CA PRO A 424 11.42 -16.79 32.50
C PRO A 424 12.94 -16.59 32.52
N SER A 425 13.56 -16.78 33.70
CA SER A 425 15.02 -16.71 33.81
C SER A 425 15.69 -17.99 33.32
N LEU A 426 16.74 -17.85 32.50
CA LEU A 426 17.57 -18.96 32.04
C LEU A 426 18.87 -19.02 32.85
N ARG A 427 19.50 -20.21 32.85
CA ARG A 427 20.60 -20.54 33.75
C ARG A 427 21.74 -21.25 33.02
N GLY A 428 22.96 -20.81 33.29
CA GLY A 428 24.21 -21.44 32.89
C GLY A 428 24.97 -22.00 34.09
N ARG A 429 25.78 -23.03 33.87
CA ARG A 429 26.66 -23.59 34.91
C ARG A 429 27.96 -24.15 34.36
N ARG A 430 29.04 -24.01 35.13
CA ARG A 430 30.38 -24.52 34.80
C ARG A 430 31.10 -25.05 36.03
N GLY A 431 31.48 -26.32 36.00
CA GLY A 431 32.32 -26.93 37.02
C GLY A 431 33.80 -26.58 36.85
N VAL A 432 34.49 -26.36 37.96
CA VAL A 432 35.92 -26.09 38.09
C VAL A 432 36.48 -27.04 39.15
N ARG A 433 37.43 -27.89 38.77
CA ARG A 433 38.15 -28.76 39.72
C ARG A 433 39.40 -28.05 40.23
N VAL A 434 39.55 -28.01 41.54
CA VAL A 434 40.64 -27.33 42.25
C VAL A 434 41.34 -28.33 43.17
N PRO A 435 42.38 -29.03 42.69
CA PRO A 435 43.23 -29.84 43.54
C PRO A 435 44.08 -28.95 44.47
N VAL A 436 44.21 -29.37 45.73
CA VAL A 436 45.03 -28.69 46.74
C VAL A 436 46.40 -29.37 46.79
N SER A 437 47.48 -28.60 46.67
CA SER A 437 48.85 -29.13 46.77
C SER A 437 49.38 -29.02 48.20
N ASP A 438 50.08 -30.07 48.61
CA ASP A 438 50.69 -30.26 49.93
C ASP A 438 51.80 -29.26 50.25
N VAL A 439 51.80 -28.80 51.50
CA VAL A 439 52.84 -28.00 52.15
C VAL A 439 53.21 -28.69 53.45
N ASN A 440 54.51 -28.80 53.76
CA ASN A 440 54.95 -29.46 54.98
C ASN A 440 54.64 -28.60 56.22
N ASP A 441 53.42 -28.70 56.75
CA ASP A 441 52.94 -27.95 57.90
C ASP A 441 52.61 -28.85 59.11
N ASN A 442 52.67 -30.17 58.95
CA ASN A 442 52.57 -31.13 60.04
C ASN A 442 53.93 -31.74 60.36
N ALA A 443 54.29 -31.73 61.65
CA ALA A 443 55.50 -32.42 62.10
C ALA A 443 55.22 -33.90 62.43
N PRO A 444 56.19 -34.81 62.24
CA PRO A 444 56.04 -36.20 62.64
C PRO A 444 55.72 -36.33 64.13
N ALA A 445 54.56 -36.91 64.46
CA ALA A 445 54.09 -37.07 65.82
C ALA A 445 54.18 -38.54 66.27
N PHE A 446 54.87 -38.80 67.37
CA PHE A 446 54.83 -40.09 68.04
C PHE A 446 53.50 -40.30 68.75
N ALA A 447 53.05 -41.55 68.86
CA ALA A 447 51.80 -41.89 69.56
C ALA A 447 51.82 -41.54 71.07
N GLN A 448 53.00 -41.43 71.68
CA GLN A 448 53.19 -41.14 73.11
C GLN A 448 54.34 -40.15 73.30
N ALA A 449 54.22 -39.27 74.30
CA ALA A 449 55.27 -38.30 74.64
C ALA A 449 56.49 -38.95 75.30
N VAL A 450 56.30 -40.08 75.99
CA VAL A 450 57.36 -40.84 76.66
C VAL A 450 57.07 -42.31 76.49
N TYR A 451 58.08 -43.07 76.04
CA TYR A 451 58.04 -44.52 75.99
C TYR A 451 58.94 -45.08 77.09
N THR A 452 58.39 -45.91 77.96
CA THR A 452 59.18 -46.67 78.96
C THR A 452 59.41 -48.08 78.45
N VAL A 453 60.66 -48.43 78.19
CA VAL A 453 61.06 -49.74 77.68
C VAL A 453 61.84 -50.47 78.76
N LEU A 454 61.37 -51.66 79.14
CA LEU A 454 62.03 -52.50 80.15
C LEU A 454 62.93 -53.52 79.44
N ALA A 455 64.24 -53.41 79.64
CA ALA A 455 65.22 -54.36 79.13
C ALA A 455 65.66 -55.33 80.24
N ARG A 456 65.91 -56.59 79.89
CA ARG A 456 66.51 -57.57 80.81
C ARG A 456 68.02 -57.34 80.87
N GLU A 457 68.57 -57.44 82.08
CA GLU A 457 70.02 -57.43 82.29
C GLU A 457 70.68 -58.61 81.53
N ASN A 458 71.83 -58.35 80.90
CA ASN A 458 72.58 -59.31 80.05
C ASN A 458 71.81 -59.82 78.81
N ASN A 459 70.99 -58.96 78.18
CA ASN A 459 70.39 -59.29 76.90
C ASN A 459 71.47 -59.46 75.80
N ALA A 460 71.15 -60.26 74.78
CA ALA A 460 72.04 -60.45 73.65
C ALA A 460 72.21 -59.14 72.85
N ALA A 461 73.42 -58.91 72.36
CA ALA A 461 73.70 -57.89 71.36
C ALA A 461 72.76 -58.07 70.14
N GLY A 462 72.16 -56.97 69.67
CA GLY A 462 71.18 -56.93 68.59
C GLY A 462 69.73 -57.25 69.00
N ALA A 463 69.44 -57.51 70.28
CA ALA A 463 68.07 -57.81 70.73
C ALA A 463 67.14 -56.59 70.59
N GLU A 464 65.99 -56.77 69.94
CA GLU A 464 64.94 -55.75 69.77
C GLU A 464 64.35 -55.37 71.13
N LEU A 465 64.39 -54.09 71.49
CA LEU A 465 63.87 -53.55 72.74
C LEU A 465 62.45 -53.02 72.61
N ALA A 466 62.18 -52.24 71.57
CA ALA A 466 60.88 -51.65 71.31
C ALA A 466 60.74 -51.23 69.84
N ARG A 467 59.47 -51.14 69.41
CA ARG A 467 59.06 -50.59 68.13
C ARG A 467 58.37 -49.26 68.33
N LEU A 468 58.95 -48.22 67.75
CA LEU A 468 58.38 -46.87 67.78
C LEU A 468 57.89 -46.51 66.38
N TRP A 469 56.81 -45.76 66.33
CA TRP A 469 56.29 -45.16 65.11
C TRP A 469 55.83 -43.73 65.38
N ALA A 470 56.05 -42.87 64.40
CA ALA A 470 55.48 -41.56 64.28
C ALA A 470 54.65 -41.47 63.00
N ARG A 471 53.63 -40.63 63.01
CA ARG A 471 52.79 -40.32 61.85
C ARG A 471 52.99 -38.89 61.47
N ASP A 472 53.05 -38.68 60.17
CA ASP A 472 53.07 -37.38 59.52
C ASP A 472 51.98 -37.45 58.44
N PRO A 473 50.92 -36.62 58.53
CA PRO A 473 49.79 -36.68 57.61
C PRO A 473 50.06 -36.06 56.23
N ASP A 474 51.20 -35.37 56.05
CA ASP A 474 51.57 -34.72 54.80
C ASP A 474 51.79 -35.72 53.66
N GLU A 475 51.75 -35.23 52.42
CA GLU A 475 51.82 -36.05 51.22
C GLU A 475 53.25 -36.50 50.87
N ALA A 476 53.36 -37.76 50.45
CA ALA A 476 54.54 -38.35 49.82
C ALA A 476 55.87 -38.10 50.57
N GLY A 477 56.70 -37.17 50.07
CA GLY A 477 58.01 -36.87 50.64
C GLY A 477 57.94 -36.12 51.96
N ASN A 478 56.92 -35.28 52.14
CA ASN A 478 56.73 -34.48 53.36
C ASN A 478 56.27 -35.38 54.52
N GLY A 479 55.38 -36.34 54.25
CA GLY A 479 54.97 -37.35 55.23
C GLY A 479 56.00 -38.46 55.49
N ARG A 480 57.19 -38.42 54.87
CA ARG A 480 58.21 -39.47 55.04
C ARG A 480 58.99 -39.27 56.34
N VAL A 481 58.64 -40.06 57.34
CA VAL A 481 59.32 -40.03 58.65
C VAL A 481 60.69 -40.74 58.60
N SER A 482 61.72 -40.08 59.13
CA SER A 482 63.03 -40.68 59.42
C SER A 482 63.36 -40.58 60.92
N TYR A 483 63.95 -41.63 61.48
CA TYR A 483 64.22 -41.72 62.92
C TYR A 483 65.72 -41.56 63.19
N SER A 484 66.07 -40.75 64.19
CA SER A 484 67.45 -40.57 64.66
C SER A 484 67.49 -40.40 66.18
N VAL A 485 68.65 -40.65 66.78
CA VAL A 485 68.85 -40.50 68.23
C VAL A 485 69.65 -39.23 68.48
N TRP A 486 69.09 -38.32 69.27
CA TRP A 486 69.80 -37.11 69.69
C TRP A 486 70.58 -37.36 70.99
N GLU A 487 71.86 -37.01 71.01
CA GLU A 487 72.71 -37.13 72.20
C GLU A 487 72.50 -35.91 73.12
N GLY A 488 71.49 -35.99 74.01
CA GLY A 488 71.23 -34.99 75.05
C GLY A 488 71.78 -35.43 76.40
N GLY A 489 72.95 -34.93 76.80
CA GLY A 489 73.53 -35.17 78.12
C GLY A 489 73.12 -34.08 79.13
N VAL A 490 72.45 -34.46 80.22
CA VAL A 490 72.27 -33.58 81.38
C VAL A 490 72.91 -34.23 82.60
N GLY A 491 74.10 -33.74 82.96
CA GLY A 491 74.71 -33.90 84.28
C GLY A 491 75.63 -35.10 84.48
N GLY A 492 76.94 -34.85 84.46
CA GLY A 492 77.92 -35.61 85.25
C GLY A 492 78.32 -37.00 84.76
N GLY A 493 78.97 -37.08 83.60
CA GLY A 493 79.92 -38.15 83.26
C GLY A 493 79.31 -39.48 82.85
N TRP A 494 78.71 -39.58 81.65
CA TRP A 494 78.33 -40.86 81.06
C TRP A 494 78.59 -40.91 79.55
N ARG A 495 78.87 -42.13 79.06
CA ARG A 495 79.03 -42.47 77.64
C ARG A 495 77.73 -42.15 76.89
N PRO A 496 77.77 -41.74 75.61
CA PRO A 496 76.57 -41.36 74.87
C PRO A 496 75.59 -42.54 74.77
N ALA A 497 74.27 -42.26 74.71
CA ALA A 497 73.23 -43.30 74.65
C ALA A 497 73.41 -44.27 73.45
N SER A 498 74.03 -43.78 72.38
CA SER A 498 74.48 -44.54 71.21
C SER A 498 75.47 -45.68 71.53
N SER A 499 76.07 -45.69 72.73
CA SER A 499 76.96 -46.76 73.21
C SER A 499 76.23 -48.02 73.68
N TYR A 500 74.93 -47.92 73.97
CA TYR A 500 74.11 -48.99 74.55
C TYR A 500 72.93 -49.37 73.66
N VAL A 501 72.51 -48.50 72.73
CA VAL A 501 71.35 -48.72 71.87
C VAL A 501 71.67 -48.27 70.45
N SER A 502 71.53 -49.16 69.49
CA SER A 502 71.49 -48.91 68.04
C SER A 502 70.05 -48.89 67.53
N PHE A 503 69.78 -48.18 66.43
CA PHE A 503 68.48 -48.19 65.78
C PHE A 503 68.64 -48.69 64.34
N GLU A 504 67.81 -49.65 63.95
CA GLU A 504 67.70 -50.08 62.56
C GLU A 504 66.46 -49.42 61.95
N VAL A 505 66.69 -48.46 61.05
CA VAL A 505 65.62 -47.79 60.31
C VAL A 505 65.36 -48.60 59.05
N ARG A 506 64.15 -49.16 58.91
CA ARG A 506 63.69 -49.77 57.66
C ARG A 506 62.72 -48.82 56.98
N ALA A 507 63.13 -48.25 55.85
CA ALA A 507 62.23 -47.52 54.96
C ALA A 507 61.38 -48.53 54.18
N VAL A 508 60.07 -48.31 54.09
CA VAL A 508 59.17 -49.08 53.23
C VAL A 508 58.25 -48.11 52.51
N ASP A 509 58.12 -48.28 51.19
CA ASP A 509 57.26 -47.46 50.34
C ASP A 509 55.77 -47.83 50.53
N ALA A 510 54.90 -46.85 50.23
CA ALA A 510 53.48 -46.83 50.58
C ALA A 510 52.67 -48.03 50.04
N GLY A 511 51.95 -48.72 50.92
CA GLY A 511 50.95 -49.73 50.52
C GLY A 511 50.54 -50.81 51.54
N GLU A 512 51.24 -50.97 52.68
CA GLU A 512 50.97 -52.02 53.67
C GLU A 512 50.81 -51.50 55.12
N PRO A 513 50.11 -52.23 56.03
CA PRO A 513 49.77 -51.78 57.40
C PRO A 513 51.01 -51.51 58.29
N PRO A 514 50.87 -50.73 59.39
CA PRO A 514 51.91 -49.82 59.88
C PRO A 514 53.20 -50.52 60.32
N LEU A 515 54.32 -50.00 59.81
CA LEU A 515 55.66 -50.59 59.95
C LEU A 515 56.51 -49.89 61.01
N CYS A 516 57.53 -50.62 61.45
CA CYS A 516 58.17 -50.50 62.75
C CYS A 516 59.64 -50.07 62.64
N GLY A 517 60.08 -49.10 63.44
CA GLY A 517 61.51 -48.87 63.70
C GLY A 517 61.99 -49.74 64.86
N ASN A 518 63.07 -50.50 64.70
CA ASN A 518 63.60 -51.38 65.74
C ASN A 518 64.75 -50.68 66.49
N ALA A 519 64.59 -50.50 67.80
CA ALA A 519 65.70 -50.20 68.69
C ALA A 519 66.36 -51.51 69.14
N THR A 520 67.65 -51.68 68.94
CA THR A 520 68.45 -52.85 69.35
C THR A 520 69.57 -52.43 70.30
N VAL A 521 69.97 -53.29 71.24
CA VAL A 521 71.15 -53.04 72.09
C VAL A 521 72.42 -53.44 71.36
N GLN A 522 73.50 -52.66 71.45
CA GLN A 522 74.81 -53.11 70.94
C GLN A 522 75.49 -54.09 71.89
#